data_AF-R9L3A8-F1
#
_entry.id   AF-R9L3A8-F1
#
_cell.length_a   1.000
_cell.length_b   1.000
_cell.length_c   1.000
_cell.angle_alpha   90.00
_cell.angle_beta   90.00
_cell.angle_gamma   90.00
#
_symmetry.space_group_name_H-M   'P 1'
#
loop_
_entity.id
_entity.type
_entity.pdbx_description
1 polymer ?
#
loop_
_entity_poly.entity_id
_entity_poly.type
_entity_poly.pdbx_seq_one_letter_code
_entity_poly.pdbx_strand_id
1 'polypeptide(L)'
;MYYCDVRQSQQKAGCERNHAELRKLLPKRRGPSFDDPGPADLAVAMSQLNSEPRPSLAGMSPAQMLLAAHEGDGRALMDALGCELLPYGELDLGVSALNRARAERGLGPLL
;
A
#
# COMPACT_ATOMS: atom_id res chain seq x y z
N MET A 1 16.96 19.65 5.18
CA MET A 1 15.69 19.65 4.41
C MET A 1 15.99 19.04 3.05
N TYR A 2 15.29 17.99 2.65
CA TYR A 2 15.48 17.31 1.35
C TYR A 2 14.32 17.70 0.42
N TYR A 3 14.61 18.19 -0.79
CA TYR A 3 13.60 18.51 -1.81
C TYR A 3 14.08 18.10 -3.20
N CYS A 4 13.14 17.89 -4.13
CA CYS A 4 13.45 17.68 -5.54
C CYS A 4 13.43 19.02 -6.28
N ASP A 5 14.38 19.22 -7.18
CA ASP A 5 14.40 20.36 -8.08
C ASP A 5 13.16 20.40 -8.97
N VAL A 6 12.76 21.62 -9.34
CA VAL A 6 11.59 21.86 -10.18
C VAL A 6 11.75 21.10 -11.50
N ARG A 7 10.72 20.32 -11.87
CA ARG A 7 10.68 19.45 -13.06
C ARG A 7 11.72 18.32 -13.09
N GLN A 8 12.36 17.98 -11.98
CA GLN A 8 13.28 16.84 -11.88
C GLN A 8 12.62 15.63 -11.21
N SER A 9 11.61 15.03 -11.86
CA SER A 9 10.87 13.88 -11.30
C SER A 9 11.73 12.62 -11.11
N GLN A 10 12.85 12.50 -11.82
CA GLN A 10 13.79 11.39 -11.68
C GLN A 10 14.51 11.39 -10.32
N GLN A 11 14.60 12.53 -9.62
CA GLN A 11 15.18 12.59 -8.26
C GLN A 11 14.32 11.85 -7.22
N LYS A 12 13.11 11.42 -7.60
CA LYS A 12 12.16 10.67 -6.76
C LYS A 12 11.62 9.43 -7.46
N ALA A 13 12.44 8.77 -8.29
CA ALA A 13 12.03 7.61 -9.07
C ALA A 13 11.40 6.48 -8.22
N GLY A 14 11.89 6.27 -7.00
CA GLY A 14 11.31 5.30 -6.05
C GLY A 14 9.88 5.65 -5.65
N CYS A 15 9.62 6.92 -5.31
CA CYS A 15 8.29 7.41 -4.95
C CYS A 15 7.33 7.31 -6.15
N GLU A 16 7.77 7.66 -7.35
CA GLU A 16 6.93 7.56 -8.55
C GLU A 16 6.57 6.10 -8.87
N ARG A 17 7.49 5.15 -8.63
CA ARG A 17 7.18 3.72 -8.75
C ARG A 17 6.17 3.29 -7.69
N ASN A 18 6.35 3.65 -6.42
CA ASN A 18 5.38 3.36 -5.36
C ASN A 18 3.99 3.92 -5.69
N HIS A 19 3.92 5.13 -6.25
CA HIS A 19 2.67 5.72 -6.72
C HIS A 19 2.02 4.94 -7.88
N ALA A 20 2.81 4.31 -8.75
CA ALA A 20 2.28 3.47 -9.83
C ALA A 20 1.66 2.17 -9.27
N GLU A 21 2.33 1.54 -8.32
CA GLU A 21 1.83 0.33 -7.65
C GLU A 21 0.52 0.59 -6.89
N LEU A 22 0.46 1.68 -6.11
CA LEU A 22 -0.77 2.06 -5.39
C LEU A 22 -1.97 2.28 -6.32
N ARG A 23 -1.75 2.72 -7.57
CA ARG A 23 -2.84 2.95 -8.53
C ARG A 23 -3.48 1.67 -9.05
N LYS A 24 -2.86 0.50 -8.86
CA LYS A 24 -3.50 -0.79 -9.16
C LYS A 24 -4.66 -1.05 -8.20
N LEU A 25 -4.49 -0.70 -6.93
CA LEU A 25 -5.48 -0.81 -5.86
C LEU A 25 -6.49 0.35 -5.88
N LEU A 26 -6.02 1.57 -6.18
CA LEU A 26 -6.82 2.81 -6.19
C LEU A 26 -6.72 3.52 -7.57
N PRO A 27 -7.48 3.06 -8.58
CA PRO A 27 -7.35 3.56 -9.95
C PRO A 27 -8.00 4.95 -10.14
N LYS A 28 -7.19 5.93 -10.55
CA LYS A 28 -7.58 7.35 -10.71
C LYS A 28 -8.82 7.66 -11.57
N ARG A 29 -9.18 6.80 -12.52
CA ARG A 29 -10.15 7.13 -13.59
C ARG A 29 -11.32 6.15 -13.70
N ARG A 30 -11.41 5.18 -12.79
CA ARG A 30 -12.44 4.12 -12.84
C ARG A 30 -13.43 4.14 -11.67
N GLY A 31 -13.34 5.08 -10.73
CA GLY A 31 -14.45 5.45 -9.83
C GLY A 31 -14.07 6.45 -8.72
N PRO A 32 -14.40 6.19 -7.44
CA PRO A 32 -14.80 7.20 -6.47
C PRO A 32 -13.69 8.22 -6.24
N SER A 33 -14.10 9.38 -5.74
CA SER A 33 -13.14 10.34 -5.24
C SER A 33 -12.18 9.65 -4.27
N PHE A 34 -10.92 10.12 -4.22
CA PHE A 34 -10.01 9.73 -3.15
C PHE A 34 -10.52 10.15 -1.75
N ASP A 35 -11.66 10.84 -1.68
CA ASP A 35 -12.38 11.19 -0.46
C ASP A 35 -13.17 10.01 0.14
N ASP A 36 -13.48 8.96 -0.64
CA ASP A 36 -14.32 7.85 -0.20
C ASP A 36 -13.61 6.76 0.64
N PRO A 37 -12.33 6.40 0.41
CA PRO A 37 -11.65 5.43 1.27
C PRO A 37 -11.30 6.02 2.64
N GLY A 38 -11.76 5.34 3.70
CA GLY A 38 -11.40 5.68 5.08
C GLY A 38 -10.08 5.05 5.54
N PRO A 39 -9.63 5.33 6.78
CA PRO A 39 -8.39 4.78 7.32
C PRO A 39 -8.29 3.24 7.23
N ALA A 40 -9.39 2.52 7.48
CA ALA A 40 -9.42 1.06 7.38
C ALA A 40 -9.27 0.54 5.93
N ASP A 41 -9.74 1.30 4.93
CA ASP A 41 -9.55 0.94 3.53
C ASP A 41 -8.09 1.16 3.10
N LEU A 42 -7.50 2.26 3.55
CA LEU A 42 -6.09 2.57 3.31
C LEU A 42 -5.17 1.56 4.00
N ALA A 43 -5.49 1.13 5.22
CA ALA A 43 -4.78 0.07 5.91
C ALA A 43 -4.75 -1.21 5.06
N VAL A 44 -5.89 -1.66 4.52
CA VAL A 44 -5.96 -2.83 3.62
C VAL A 44 -5.12 -2.62 2.36
N ALA A 45 -5.23 -1.44 1.72
CA ALA A 45 -4.43 -1.13 0.54
C ALA A 45 -2.92 -1.18 0.83
N MET A 46 -2.49 -0.65 1.97
CA MET A 46 -1.09 -0.66 2.39
C MET A 46 -0.62 -2.06 2.80
N SER A 47 -1.46 -2.88 3.45
CA SER A 47 -1.15 -4.29 3.73
C SER A 47 -0.93 -5.08 2.46
N GLN A 48 -1.79 -4.92 1.45
CA GLN A 48 -1.63 -5.55 0.13
C GLN A 48 -0.33 -5.09 -0.54
N LEU A 49 -0.14 -3.77 -0.66
CA LEU A 49 1.00 -3.18 -1.37
C LEU A 49 2.35 -3.46 -0.71
N ASN A 50 2.42 -3.41 0.63
CA ASN A 50 3.67 -3.61 1.37
C ASN A 50 3.97 -5.09 1.61
N SER A 51 3.02 -5.99 1.35
CA SER A 51 3.24 -7.44 1.38
C SER A 51 3.68 -8.01 0.04
N GLU A 52 3.57 -7.25 -1.05
CA GLU A 52 4.04 -7.66 -2.38
C GLU A 52 5.58 -7.71 -2.44
N PRO A 53 6.20 -8.87 -2.74
CA PRO A 53 7.63 -9.01 -2.95
C PRO A 53 8.15 -8.13 -4.07
N ARG A 54 9.35 -7.57 -3.91
CA ARG A 54 9.96 -6.70 -4.94
C ARG A 54 11.34 -7.21 -5.35
N PRO A 55 11.62 -7.33 -6.66
CA PRO A 55 12.97 -7.65 -7.14
C PRO A 55 14.03 -6.66 -6.63
N SER A 56 13.67 -5.38 -6.51
CA SER A 56 14.57 -4.34 -5.97
C SER A 56 14.92 -4.50 -4.49
N LEU A 57 14.20 -5.37 -3.77
CA LEU A 57 14.40 -5.67 -2.35
C LEU A 57 14.86 -7.13 -2.16
N ALA A 58 15.61 -7.68 -3.12
CA ALA A 58 16.09 -9.06 -3.10
C ALA A 58 14.97 -10.10 -2.91
N GLY A 59 13.75 -9.81 -3.42
CA GLY A 59 12.60 -10.70 -3.29
C GLY A 59 11.86 -10.59 -1.94
N MET A 60 12.28 -9.70 -1.03
CA MET A 60 11.49 -9.36 0.15
C MET A 60 10.39 -8.35 -0.21
N SER A 61 9.31 -8.35 0.56
CA SER A 61 8.31 -7.28 0.53
C SER A 61 8.79 -6.07 1.36
N PRO A 62 8.26 -4.86 1.10
CA PRO A 62 8.53 -3.68 1.93
C PRO A 62 8.27 -3.92 3.43
N ALA A 63 7.18 -4.62 3.78
CA ALA A 63 6.86 -4.95 5.17
C ALA A 63 7.88 -5.93 5.77
N GLN A 64 8.30 -6.96 5.02
CA GLN A 64 9.36 -7.87 5.48
C GLN A 64 10.68 -7.13 5.71
N MET A 65 11.05 -6.23 4.80
CA MET A 65 12.26 -5.41 4.93
C MET A 65 12.18 -4.49 6.16
N LEU A 66 11.03 -3.84 6.39
CA LEU A 66 10.80 -2.99 7.56
C LEU A 66 10.98 -3.78 8.86
N LEU A 67 10.31 -4.94 8.97
CA LEU A 67 10.38 -5.79 10.16
C LEU A 67 11.78 -6.35 10.39
N ALA A 68 12.52 -6.67 9.33
CA ALA A 68 13.91 -7.14 9.43
C ALA A 68 14.89 -6.03 9.85
N ALA A 69 14.67 -4.79 9.39
CA ALA A 69 15.57 -3.67 9.66
C ALA A 69 15.28 -2.96 11.00
N HIS A 70 14.04 -3.02 11.48
CA HIS A 70 13.57 -2.21 12.61
C HIS A 70 12.82 -3.00 13.70
N GLU A 71 12.80 -4.34 13.62
CA GLU A 71 12.25 -5.26 14.64
C GLU A 71 10.97 -4.73 15.32
N GLY A 72 11.05 -4.43 16.63
CA GLY A 72 9.93 -3.98 17.46
C GLY A 72 9.33 -2.65 17.02
N ASP A 73 10.15 -1.69 16.59
CA ASP A 73 9.67 -0.40 16.09
C ASP A 73 8.95 -0.56 14.74
N GLY A 74 9.47 -1.45 13.89
CA GLY A 74 8.81 -1.82 12.63
C GLY A 74 7.44 -2.43 12.88
N ARG A 75 7.33 -3.31 13.88
CA ARG A 75 6.05 -3.91 14.26
C ARG A 75 5.09 -2.88 14.85
N ALA A 76 5.56 -2.05 15.78
CA ALA A 76 4.76 -0.99 16.38
C ALA A 76 4.21 -0.01 15.33
N LEU A 77 5.01 0.32 14.30
CA LEU A 77 4.56 1.16 13.20
C LEU A 77 3.47 0.47 12.37
N MET A 78 3.63 -0.82 12.04
CA MET A 78 2.61 -1.56 11.29
C MET A 78 1.29 -1.62 12.08
N ASP A 79 1.36 -1.97 13.37
CA ASP A 79 0.19 -2.04 14.24
C ASP A 79 -0.51 -0.66 14.36
N ALA A 80 0.26 0.42 14.53
CA ALA A 80 -0.28 1.78 14.63
C ALA A 80 -0.97 2.26 13.33
N LEU A 81 -0.51 1.79 12.17
CA LEU A 81 -1.11 2.08 10.87
C LEU A 81 -2.22 1.09 10.48
N GLY A 82 -2.49 0.08 11.31
CA GLY A 82 -3.42 -1.03 10.99
C GLY A 82 -2.95 -1.89 9.81
N CYS A 83 -1.66 -1.86 9.49
CA CYS A 83 -1.08 -2.62 8.38
C CYS A 83 -0.66 -4.02 8.84
N GLU A 84 -0.83 -5.00 7.96
CA GLU A 84 -0.53 -6.40 8.20
C GLU A 84 0.41 -6.95 7.12
N LEU A 85 1.26 -7.89 7.52
CA LEU A 85 2.06 -8.67 6.57
C LEU A 85 1.20 -9.85 6.10
N LEU A 86 0.76 -9.80 4.85
CA LEU A 86 -0.09 -10.80 4.23
C LEU A 86 0.76 -11.90 3.56
N PRO A 87 0.32 -13.17 3.59
CA PRO A 87 0.90 -14.23 2.79
C PRO A 87 0.79 -13.90 1.29
N TYR A 88 1.82 -14.25 0.52
CA TYR A 88 1.85 -13.97 -0.93
C TYR A 88 0.64 -14.56 -1.69
N GLY A 89 0.17 -15.74 -1.29
CA GLY A 89 -0.97 -16.41 -1.92
C GLY A 89 -2.33 -15.73 -1.65
N GLU A 90 -2.39 -14.77 -0.72
CA GLU A 90 -3.60 -14.03 -0.35
C GLU A 90 -3.64 -12.62 -0.95
N LEU A 91 -2.64 -12.25 -1.75
CA LEU A 91 -2.58 -10.96 -2.43
C LEU A 91 -3.54 -10.92 -3.62
N ASP A 92 -4.37 -9.88 -3.65
CA ASP A 92 -5.34 -9.60 -4.71
C ASP A 92 -4.88 -8.42 -5.58
N LEU A 93 -4.05 -7.53 -5.02
CA LEU A 93 -3.39 -6.38 -5.68
C LEU A 93 -4.29 -5.48 -6.55
N GLY A 94 -5.60 -5.53 -6.29
CA GLY A 94 -6.63 -4.77 -6.99
C GLY A 94 -7.69 -4.25 -6.03
N VAL A 95 -8.58 -3.41 -6.56
CA VAL A 95 -9.69 -2.82 -5.80
C VAL A 95 -10.63 -3.85 -5.17
N SER A 96 -10.65 -5.07 -5.70
CA SER A 96 -11.33 -6.26 -5.15
C SER A 96 -10.98 -6.51 -3.69
N ALA A 97 -9.71 -6.34 -3.28
CA ALA A 97 -9.32 -6.49 -1.87
C ALA A 97 -10.03 -5.48 -0.97
N LEU A 98 -10.09 -4.21 -1.41
CA LEU A 98 -10.75 -3.15 -0.65
C LEU A 98 -12.26 -3.37 -0.62
N ASN A 99 -12.86 -3.71 -1.76
CA ASN A 99 -14.30 -3.98 -1.84
C ASN A 99 -14.71 -5.18 -0.96
N ARG A 100 -13.89 -6.25 -0.93
CA ARG A 100 -14.11 -7.39 -0.04
C ARG A 100 -14.05 -6.96 1.44
N ALA A 101 -12.99 -6.27 1.84
CA ALA A 101 -12.83 -5.81 3.22
C ALA A 101 -13.93 -4.83 3.65
N ARG A 102 -14.45 -4.01 2.71
CA ARG A 102 -15.60 -3.13 2.95
C ARG A 102 -16.88 -3.91 3.15
N ALA A 103 -17.15 -4.92 2.32
CA ALA A 103 -18.31 -5.78 2.48
C ALA A 103 -18.32 -6.51 3.83
N GLU A 104 -17.17 -6.98 4.31
CA GLU A 104 -17.00 -7.58 5.64
C GLU A 104 -17.35 -6.60 6.77
N ARG A 105 -17.14 -5.29 6.55
CA ARG A 105 -17.52 -4.21 7.46
C ARG A 105 -18.95 -3.68 7.23
N GLY A 106 -19.72 -4.28 6.32
CA GLY A 106 -21.09 -3.84 5.98
C GLY A 106 -21.16 -2.56 5.14
N LEU A 107 -20.06 -2.16 4.50
CA LEU A 107 -19.97 -0.98 3.65
C LEU A 107 -20.16 -1.35 2.16
N GLY A 108 -20.70 -0.40 1.39
CA GLY A 108 -20.77 -0.51 -0.08
C GLY A 108 -19.38 -0.51 -0.73
N PRO A 109 -19.24 -1.06 -1.94
CA PRO A 109 -17.96 -1.08 -2.64
C PRO A 109 -17.48 0.35 -2.95
N LEU A 110 -16.17 0.52 -3.09
CA LEU A 110 -15.60 1.75 -3.65
C LEU A 110 -15.94 1.82 -5.15
N LEU A 111 -15.89 0.68 -5.85
CA LEU A 111 -16.17 0.55 -7.28
C LEU A 111 -17.24 -0.49 -7.57
#